data_AF-A0A970CTK5-F1
#
_entry.id   AF-A0A970CTK5-F1
#
_cell.length_a   1.000
_cell.length_b   1.000
_cell.length_c   1.000
_cell.angle_alpha   90.00
_cell.angle_beta   90.00
_cell.angle_gamma   90.00
#
_symmetry.space_group_name_H-M   'P 1'
#
loop_
_entity.id
_entity.type
_entity.pdbx_description
1 polymer ?
#
loop_
_entity_poly.entity_id
_entity_poly.type
_entity_poly.pdbx_seq_one_letter_code
_entity_poly.pdbx_strand_id
1 'polypeptide(L)'
;MARKCTICEHEKVEEINRVLIEGASLSEIVSKYFGITKAALFRHKKNHLPAKLIKAQEIQEVAEADNLLTQVTLLRDKALSILNKAEQAGDLKTALQGIRETKGCLELLAKLQGELQERTEINILLNPQWVSLRTVILRTLEPYPEARLKLVQALKEAEDNAVN
;
A
#
# COMPACT_ATOMS: atom_id res chain seq x y z
N MET A 1 11.00 -24.21 26.67
CA MET A 1 12.02 -24.21 25.60
C MET A 1 11.37 -23.62 24.35
N ALA A 2 11.88 -22.54 23.78
CA ALA A 2 11.31 -21.96 22.57
C ALA A 2 11.41 -22.98 21.42
N ARG A 3 10.30 -23.23 20.72
CA ARG A 3 10.31 -24.13 19.54
C ARG A 3 11.28 -23.56 18.51
N LYS A 4 12.23 -24.38 18.05
CA LYS A 4 13.11 -24.02 16.93
C LYS A 4 12.25 -23.71 15.71
N CYS A 5 12.63 -22.68 14.95
CA CYS A 5 11.87 -22.27 13.78
C CYS A 5 12.06 -23.31 12.67
N THR A 6 10.97 -23.96 12.27
CA THR A 6 10.99 -25.01 11.22
C THR A 6 11.40 -24.48 9.85
N ILE A 7 11.34 -23.17 9.61
CA ILE A 7 11.78 -22.54 8.36
C ILE A 7 13.27 -22.27 8.36
N CYS A 8 13.85 -21.91 9.52
CA CYS A 8 15.31 -21.76 9.64
C CYS A 8 16.05 -23.09 9.43
N GLU A 9 15.40 -24.21 9.76
CA GLU A 9 15.93 -25.57 9.58
C GLU A 9 15.56 -26.18 8.22
N HIS A 10 14.83 -25.44 7.38
CA HIS A 10 14.41 -25.93 6.07
C HIS A 10 15.58 -25.86 5.07
N GLU A 11 15.76 -26.92 4.27
CA GLU A 11 16.85 -27.02 3.27
C GLU A 11 16.87 -25.83 2.29
N LYS A 12 15.69 -25.34 1.93
CA LYS A 12 15.49 -24.19 1.02
C LYS A 12 15.28 -22.85 1.73
N VAL A 13 15.83 -22.67 2.94
CA VAL A 13 15.64 -21.44 3.74
C VAL A 13 15.97 -20.16 2.97
N GLU A 14 17.05 -20.15 2.19
CA GLU A 14 17.46 -18.98 1.39
C GLU A 14 16.45 -18.65 0.27
N GLU A 15 15.89 -19.66 -0.39
CA GLU A 15 14.85 -19.46 -1.42
C GLU A 15 13.56 -18.95 -0.79
N ILE A 16 13.18 -19.49 0.37
CA ILE A 16 11.99 -19.05 1.12
C ILE A 16 12.16 -17.61 1.61
N ASN A 17 13.35 -17.26 2.12
CA ASN A 17 13.67 -15.89 2.54
C ASN A 17 13.52 -14.92 1.37
N ARG A 18 14.10 -15.24 0.21
CA ARG A 18 14.01 -14.42 -1.00
C ARG A 18 12.56 -14.20 -1.45
N VAL A 19 11.77 -15.26 -1.54
CA VAL A 19 10.36 -15.15 -1.96
C VAL A 19 9.50 -14.39 -0.94
N LEU A 20 9.82 -14.48 0.36
CA LEU A 20 9.18 -13.68 1.43
C LEU A 20 9.52 -12.19 1.38
N ILE A 21 10.72 -11.88 0.87
CA ILE A 21 11.20 -10.52 0.60
C ILE A 21 10.49 -9.99 -0.65
N GLU A 22 10.51 -10.70 -1.77
CA GLU A 22 9.85 -10.33 -3.04
C GLU A 22 8.31 -10.10 -2.96
N GLY A 23 7.69 -10.28 -1.79
CA GLY A 23 6.30 -9.90 -1.55
C GLY A 23 5.28 -10.96 -1.95
N ALA A 24 5.73 -12.17 -2.30
CA ALA A 24 4.83 -13.26 -2.64
C ALA A 24 3.85 -13.58 -1.50
N SER A 25 2.64 -13.99 -1.87
CA SER A 25 1.62 -14.27 -0.87
C SER A 25 2.00 -15.50 -0.06
N LEU A 26 1.71 -15.48 1.25
CA LEU A 26 1.96 -16.63 2.13
C LEU A 26 1.23 -17.90 1.66
N SER A 27 0.17 -17.75 0.86
CA SER A 27 -0.56 -18.86 0.24
C SER A 27 0.26 -19.56 -0.86
N GLU A 28 0.91 -18.79 -1.73
CA GLU A 28 1.75 -19.31 -2.82
C GLU A 28 3.00 -20.01 -2.29
N ILE A 29 3.59 -19.50 -1.21
CA ILE A 29 4.76 -20.13 -0.59
C ILE A 29 4.38 -21.48 0.01
N VAL A 30 3.23 -21.57 0.68
CA VAL A 30 2.74 -22.84 1.27
C VAL A 30 2.36 -23.86 0.20
N SER A 31 1.87 -23.43 -0.97
CA SER A 31 1.59 -24.35 -2.07
C SER A 31 2.88 -24.86 -2.74
N LYS A 32 3.91 -24.03 -2.82
CA LYS A 32 5.21 -24.39 -3.42
C LYS A 32 6.09 -25.25 -2.52
N TYR A 33 6.04 -25.07 -1.20
CA TYR A 33 6.87 -25.81 -0.24
C TYR A 33 6.00 -26.63 0.72
N PHE A 34 6.01 -27.94 0.52
CA PHE A 34 5.25 -28.89 1.33
C PHE A 34 5.77 -28.92 2.79
N GLY A 35 4.85 -28.97 3.76
CA GLY A 35 5.19 -29.03 5.19
C GLY A 35 5.40 -27.67 5.88
N ILE A 36 5.29 -26.56 5.14
CA ILE A 36 5.34 -25.21 5.69
C ILE A 36 3.91 -24.68 5.91
N THR A 37 3.69 -23.97 7.02
CA THR A 37 2.39 -23.33 7.31
C THR A 37 2.50 -21.81 7.26
N LYS A 38 1.40 -21.13 6.93
CA LYS A 38 1.31 -19.65 6.95
C LYS A 38 1.73 -19.06 8.29
N ALA A 39 1.33 -19.71 9.40
CA ALA A 39 1.69 -19.29 10.74
C ALA A 39 3.19 -19.43 11.03
N ALA A 40 3.86 -20.44 10.47
CA ALA A 40 5.31 -20.57 10.55
C ALA A 40 6.00 -19.44 9.76
N LEU A 41 5.57 -19.19 8.51
CA LEU A 41 6.12 -18.12 7.66
C LEU A 41 5.99 -16.74 8.30
N PHE A 42 4.83 -16.46 8.91
CA PHE A 42 4.59 -15.21 9.60
C PHE A 42 5.55 -15.01 10.79
N ARG A 43 5.73 -16.03 11.63
CA ARG A 43 6.68 -15.97 12.76
C ARG A 43 8.13 -15.86 12.29
N HIS A 44 8.47 -16.55 11.20
CA HIS A 44 9.79 -16.49 10.59
C HIS A 44 10.10 -15.08 10.05
N LYS A 45 9.19 -14.51 9.26
CA LYS A 45 9.30 -13.14 8.73
C LYS A 45 9.48 -12.11 9.85
N LYS A 46 8.76 -12.27 10.97
CA LYS A 46 8.81 -11.34 12.10
C LYS A 46 10.08 -11.44 12.94
N ASN A 47 10.59 -12.65 13.18
CA ASN A 47 11.61 -12.88 14.21
C ASN A 47 12.99 -13.30 13.68
N HIS A 48 13.06 -13.79 12.43
CA HIS A 48 14.25 -14.46 11.90
C HIS A 48 14.70 -13.95 10.54
N LEU A 49 13.85 -13.19 9.81
CA LEU A 49 14.26 -12.61 8.54
C LEU A 49 15.34 -11.55 8.79
N PRO A 50 16.53 -11.67 8.17
CA PRO A 50 17.65 -10.76 8.45
C PRO A 50 17.25 -9.31 8.18
N ALA A 51 17.37 -8.45 9.20
CA ALA A 51 17.02 -7.03 9.08
C ALA A 51 17.77 -6.30 7.93
N LYS A 52 18.95 -6.79 7.53
CA LYS A 52 19.70 -6.29 6.38
C LYS A 52 19.00 -6.54 5.04
N LEU A 53 18.28 -7.65 4.89
CA LEU A 53 17.57 -7.99 3.66
C LEU A 53 16.24 -7.24 3.54
N ILE A 54 15.55 -7.03 4.66
CA ILE A 54 14.35 -6.17 4.72
C ILE A 54 14.73 -4.72 4.32
N LYS A 55 15.82 -4.20 4.89
CA LYS A 55 16.33 -2.87 4.52
C LYS A 55 16.75 -2.79 3.05
N ALA A 56 17.33 -3.86 2.49
CA ALA A 56 17.71 -3.88 1.08
C ALA A 56 16.49 -3.82 0.15
N GLN A 57 15.40 -4.49 0.50
CA GLN A 57 14.13 -4.38 -0.20
C GLN A 57 13.50 -3.00 -0.06
N GLU A 58 13.44 -2.43 1.14
CA GLU A 58 12.93 -1.07 1.36
C GLU A 58 13.76 -0.04 0.55
N ILE A 59 15.08 -0.23 0.47
CA ILE A 59 15.96 0.60 -0.39
C ILE A 59 15.66 0.37 -1.88
N GLN A 60 15.35 -0.86 -2.29
CA GLN A 60 15.03 -1.18 -3.69
C GLN A 60 13.65 -0.68 -4.12
N GLU A 61 12.64 -0.75 -3.25
CA GLU A 61 11.31 -0.16 -3.49
C GLU A 61 11.38 1.37 -3.58
N VAL A 62 12.21 2.01 -2.75
CA VAL A 62 12.51 3.46 -2.87
C VAL A 62 13.26 3.75 -4.17
N ALA A 63 14.23 2.92 -4.56
CA ALA A 63 14.94 3.08 -5.83
C ALA A 63 14.03 2.88 -7.06
N GLU A 64 13.00 2.03 -6.98
CA GLU A 64 11.99 1.83 -8.02
C GLU A 64 10.98 2.99 -8.09
N ALA A 65 10.61 3.60 -6.96
CA ALA A 65 9.80 4.82 -6.94
C ALA A 65 10.57 6.05 -7.47
N ASP A 66 11.84 6.19 -7.10
CA ASP A 66 12.75 7.21 -7.66
C ASP A 66 12.95 7.02 -9.18
N ASN A 67 12.90 5.77 -9.66
CA ASN A 67 12.96 5.46 -11.08
C ASN A 67 11.72 5.99 -11.83
N LEU A 68 10.52 5.84 -11.29
CA LEU A 68 9.30 6.35 -11.94
C LEU A 68 9.28 7.89 -11.97
N LEU A 69 9.63 8.55 -10.85
CA LEU A 69 9.74 10.01 -10.80
C LEU A 69 10.77 10.53 -11.82
N THR A 70 11.92 9.86 -11.91
CA THR A 70 12.96 10.16 -12.89
C THR A 70 12.45 9.98 -14.32
N GLN A 71 11.75 8.88 -14.62
CA GLN A 71 11.18 8.63 -15.94
C GLN A 71 10.16 9.70 -16.37
N VAL A 72 9.25 10.09 -15.47
CA VAL A 72 8.25 11.14 -15.76
C VAL A 72 8.91 12.50 -15.96
N THR A 73 9.95 12.80 -15.17
CA THR A 73 10.75 14.03 -15.31
C THR A 73 11.46 14.08 -16.67
N LEU A 74 12.13 12.99 -17.07
CA LEU A 74 12.79 12.88 -18.38
C LEU A 74 11.79 13.02 -19.54
N LEU A 75 10.60 12.42 -19.41
CA LEU A 75 9.54 12.53 -20.41
C LEU A 75 9.04 13.97 -20.56
N ARG A 76 8.81 14.66 -19.44
CA ARG A 76 8.44 16.08 -19.41
C ARG A 76 9.49 16.94 -20.10
N ASP A 77 10.77 16.75 -19.79
CA ASP A 77 11.86 17.55 -20.35
C ASP A 77 11.98 17.32 -21.87
N LYS A 78 11.74 16.10 -22.33
CA LYS A 78 11.67 15.78 -23.77
C LYS A 78 10.47 16.45 -24.44
N ALA A 79 9.29 16.44 -23.80
CA ALA A 79 8.10 17.12 -24.31
C ALA A 79 8.32 18.64 -24.42
N LEU A 80 8.95 19.26 -23.42
CA LEU A 80 9.35 20.68 -23.43
C LEU A 80 10.36 20.98 -24.55
N SER A 81 11.32 20.08 -24.81
CA SER A 81 12.27 20.24 -25.91
C SER A 81 11.57 20.22 -27.29
N ILE A 82 10.59 19.33 -27.47
CA ILE A 82 9.79 19.26 -28.71
C ILE A 82 8.91 20.50 -28.85
N LEU A 83 8.28 20.94 -27.75
CA LEU A 83 7.50 22.18 -27.69
C LEU A 83 8.33 23.38 -28.17
N ASN A 84 9.50 23.61 -27.57
CA ASN A 84 10.37 24.73 -27.94
C ASN A 84 10.76 24.71 -29.42
N LYS A 85 11.05 23.52 -29.99
CA LYS A 85 11.36 23.38 -31.42
C LYS A 85 10.15 23.69 -32.31
N ALA A 86 8.96 23.26 -31.90
CA ALA A 86 7.72 23.53 -32.63
C ALA A 86 7.36 25.02 -32.60
N GLU A 87 7.52 25.69 -31.46
CA GLU A 87 7.33 27.13 -31.32
C GLU A 87 8.29 27.93 -32.22
N GLN A 88 9.58 27.57 -32.23
CA GLN A 88 10.57 28.19 -33.10
C GLN A 88 10.29 27.96 -34.59
N ALA A 89 9.72 26.81 -34.95
CA ALA A 89 9.33 26.49 -36.32
C ALA A 89 7.98 27.10 -36.73
N GLY A 90 7.26 27.76 -35.81
CA GLY A 90 5.92 28.29 -36.06
C GLY A 90 4.83 27.20 -36.18
N ASP A 91 5.13 25.95 -35.84
CA ASP A 91 4.17 24.86 -35.82
C ASP A 91 3.40 24.87 -34.49
N LEU A 92 2.43 25.79 -34.43
CA LEU A 92 1.59 25.99 -33.25
C LEU A 92 0.74 24.76 -32.90
N LYS A 93 0.45 23.88 -33.86
CA LYS A 93 -0.32 22.66 -33.61
C LYS A 93 0.51 21.66 -32.80
N THR A 94 1.75 21.43 -33.21
CA THR A 94 2.68 20.57 -32.47
C THR A 94 3.06 21.20 -31.13
N ALA A 95 3.15 22.54 -31.06
CA ALA A 95 3.35 23.24 -29.79
C ALA A 95 2.18 23.00 -28.81
N LEU A 96 0.93 23.17 -29.23
CA LEU A 96 -0.23 22.90 -28.38
C LEU A 96 -0.29 21.42 -27.92
N GLN A 97 0.18 20.49 -28.75
CA GLN A 97 0.29 19.09 -28.36
C GLN A 97 1.39 18.88 -27.30
N GLY A 98 2.56 19.50 -27.46
CA GLY A 98 3.63 19.50 -26.45
C GLY A 98 3.18 20.07 -25.10
N ILE A 99 2.39 21.15 -25.11
CA ILE A 99 1.79 21.74 -23.89
C ILE A 99 0.86 20.74 -23.20
N ARG A 100 0.01 20.03 -23.97
CA ARG A 100 -0.91 19.02 -23.41
C ARG A 100 -0.16 17.86 -22.74
N GLU A 101 0.86 17.32 -23.40
CA GLU A 101 1.67 16.23 -22.85
C GLU A 101 2.47 16.68 -21.62
N THR A 102 3.00 17.90 -21.62
CA THR A 102 3.68 18.49 -20.47
C THR A 102 2.73 18.63 -19.27
N LYS A 103 1.50 19.09 -19.50
CA LYS A 103 0.45 19.13 -18.46
C LYS A 103 0.16 17.74 -17.89
N GLY A 104 0.04 16.72 -18.74
CA GLY A 104 -0.18 15.34 -18.29
C GLY A 104 0.96 14.80 -17.42
N CYS A 105 2.22 15.13 -17.75
CA CYS A 105 3.37 14.79 -16.92
C CYS A 105 3.30 15.49 -15.54
N LEU A 106 2.91 16.76 -15.48
CA LEU A 106 2.76 17.50 -14.22
C LEU A 106 1.65 16.92 -13.34
N GLU A 107 0.50 16.54 -13.92
CA GLU A 107 -0.57 15.88 -13.19
C GLU A 107 -0.10 14.54 -12.59
N LEU A 108 0.66 13.75 -13.36
CA LEU A 108 1.22 12.50 -12.88
C LEU A 108 2.25 12.71 -11.76
N LEU A 109 3.13 13.71 -11.88
CA LEU A 109 4.08 14.08 -10.83
C LEU A 109 3.36 14.48 -9.53
N ALA A 110 2.32 15.32 -9.64
CA ALA A 110 1.53 15.75 -8.48
C ALA A 110 0.76 14.58 -7.82
N LYS A 111 0.28 13.60 -8.60
CA LYS A 111 -0.29 12.35 -8.07
C LYS A 111 0.78 11.51 -7.35
N LEU A 112 1.95 11.33 -7.95
CA LEU A 112 3.06 10.56 -7.36
C LEU A 112 3.60 11.19 -6.08
N GLN A 113 3.62 12.52 -5.99
CA GLN A 113 4.04 13.27 -4.79
C GLN A 113 2.94 13.34 -3.72
N GLY A 114 1.74 12.79 -3.99
CA GLY A 114 0.62 12.79 -3.06
C GLY A 114 -0.09 14.15 -2.92
N GLU A 115 0.25 15.13 -3.76
CA GLU A 115 -0.35 16.46 -3.77
C GLU A 115 -1.75 16.46 -4.40
N LEU A 116 -2.02 15.50 -5.30
CA LEU A 116 -3.37 15.20 -5.81
C LEU A 116 -3.95 14.00 -5.08
N GLN A 117 -4.52 14.22 -3.88
CA GLN A 117 -5.41 13.22 -3.27
C GLN A 117 -6.73 13.18 -4.05
N GLU A 118 -6.84 12.27 -5.03
CA GLU A 118 -8.13 11.76 -5.46
C GLU A 118 -8.76 11.10 -4.22
N ARG A 119 -9.84 11.71 -3.71
CA ARG A 119 -10.59 11.27 -2.52
C ARG A 119 -10.70 9.76 -2.51
N THR A 120 -9.93 9.11 -1.64
CA THR A 120 -10.07 7.67 -1.42
C THR A 120 -11.37 7.49 -0.64
N GLU A 121 -12.45 7.12 -1.33
CA GLU A 121 -13.67 6.68 -0.67
C GLU A 121 -13.38 5.35 0.04
N ILE A 122 -12.89 5.43 1.28
CA ILE A 122 -12.69 4.25 2.11
C ILE A 122 -14.09 3.75 2.51
N ASN A 123 -14.49 2.60 1.96
CA ASN A 123 -15.71 1.93 2.41
C ASN A 123 -15.49 1.30 3.79
N ILE A 124 -15.65 2.10 4.84
CA ILE A 124 -15.44 1.73 6.25
C ILE A 124 -16.35 0.57 6.68
N LEU A 125 -17.53 0.44 6.05
CA LEU A 125 -18.52 -0.59 6.40
C LEU A 125 -18.05 -2.02 6.12
N LEU A 126 -17.20 -2.21 5.11
CA LEU A 126 -16.64 -3.51 4.74
C LEU A 126 -15.23 -3.75 5.32
N ASN A 127 -14.67 -2.78 6.05
CA ASN A 127 -13.34 -2.91 6.61
C ASN A 127 -13.33 -3.99 7.73
N PRO A 128 -12.56 -5.09 7.60
CA PRO A 128 -12.52 -6.16 8.59
C PRO A 128 -12.09 -5.70 9.99
N GLN A 129 -11.29 -4.63 10.08
CA GLN A 129 -10.88 -4.03 11.34
C GLN A 129 -12.05 -3.33 12.03
N TRP A 130 -12.90 -2.64 11.27
CA TRP A 130 -14.12 -2.00 11.78
C TRP A 130 -15.11 -3.04 12.31
N VAL A 131 -15.34 -4.11 11.54
CA VAL A 131 -16.20 -5.22 11.97
C VAL A 131 -15.67 -5.84 13.27
N SER A 132 -14.37 -6.09 13.35
CA SER A 132 -13.73 -6.67 14.53
C SER A 132 -13.87 -5.76 15.76
N LEU A 133 -13.65 -4.45 15.59
CA LEU A 133 -13.80 -3.46 16.66
C LEU A 133 -15.23 -3.43 17.19
N ARG A 134 -16.23 -3.35 16.29
CA ARG A 134 -17.65 -3.36 16.68
C ARG A 134 -18.00 -4.62 17.46
N THR A 135 -17.54 -5.78 17.02
CA THR A 135 -17.80 -7.05 17.71
C THR A 135 -17.17 -7.07 19.10
N VAL A 136 -15.93 -6.59 19.26
CA VAL A 136 -15.26 -6.51 20.58
C VAL A 136 -16.02 -5.58 21.52
N ILE A 137 -16.42 -4.40 21.04
CA ILE A 137 -17.17 -3.42 21.84
C ILE A 137 -18.50 -4.03 22.31
N LEU A 138 -19.29 -4.58 21.38
CA LEU A 138 -20.61 -5.14 21.71
C LEU A 138 -20.52 -6.34 22.66
N ARG A 139 -19.52 -7.21 22.47
CA ARG A 139 -19.29 -8.36 23.36
C ARG A 139 -18.86 -7.92 24.76
N THR A 140 -17.99 -6.92 24.86
CA THR A 140 -17.50 -6.43 26.17
C THR A 140 -18.63 -5.78 26.99
N LEU A 141 -19.65 -5.25 26.31
CA LEU A 141 -20.81 -4.61 26.94
C LEU A 141 -21.95 -5.58 27.29
N GLU A 142 -21.87 -6.87 26.94
CA GLU A 142 -22.91 -7.87 27.29
C GLU A 142 -23.24 -7.92 28.78
N PRO A 143 -22.28 -7.86 29.71
CA PRO A 143 -22.57 -7.90 31.15
C PRO A 143 -23.13 -6.59 31.72
N TYR A 144 -23.14 -5.49 30.95
CA TYR A 144 -23.44 -4.13 31.43
C TYR A 144 -24.60 -3.50 30.63
N PRO A 145 -25.86 -3.87 30.93
CA PRO A 145 -27.03 -3.44 30.15
C PRO A 145 -27.24 -1.93 30.14
N GLU A 146 -26.96 -1.24 31.24
CA GLU A 146 -27.04 0.23 31.33
C GLU A 146 -26.01 0.93 30.44
N ALA A 147 -24.80 0.39 30.32
CA ALA A 147 -23.75 0.93 29.46
C ALA A 147 -24.09 0.71 27.97
N ARG A 148 -24.69 -0.44 27.64
CA ARG A 148 -25.18 -0.74 26.29
C ARG A 148 -26.27 0.25 25.85
N LEU A 149 -27.22 0.56 26.73
CA LEU A 149 -28.29 1.53 26.43
C LEU A 149 -27.75 2.94 26.19
N LYS A 150 -26.81 3.40 27.02
CA LYS A 150 -26.15 4.70 26.83
C LYS A 150 -25.39 4.78 25.50
N LEU A 151 -24.68 3.71 25.12
CA LEU A 151 -23.99 3.65 23.84
C LEU A 151 -24.97 3.74 22.65
N VAL A 152 -26.10 3.03 22.71
CA VAL A 152 -27.11 3.09 21.64
C VAL A 152 -27.72 4.49 21.53
N GLN A 153 -27.98 5.18 22.64
CA GLN A 153 -28.46 6.56 22.62
C GLN A 153 -27.44 7.50 21.99
N ALA A 154 -26.18 7.44 22.42
CA ALA A 154 -25.11 8.26 21.87
C ALA A 154 -24.88 8.02 20.37
N LEU A 155 -25.02 6.77 19.90
CA LEU A 155 -24.91 6.45 18.47
C LEU A 155 -26.06 7.04 17.65
N LYS A 156 -27.29 7.01 18.16
CA LYS A 156 -28.45 7.65 17.50
C LYS A 156 -28.28 9.16 17.39
N GLU A 157 -27.86 9.80 18.48
CA GLU A 157 -27.59 11.24 18.49
C GLU A 157 -26.47 11.62 17.50
N ALA A 158 -25.44 10.77 17.35
CA ALA A 158 -24.38 10.98 16.38
C ALA A 158 -24.86 10.80 14.93
N GLU A 159 -25.74 9.83 14.66
CA GLU A 159 -26.37 9.64 13.34
C GLU A 159 -27.25 10.84 12.96
N ASP A 160 -28.08 11.34 13.88
CA ASP A 160 -28.95 12.51 13.65
C ASP A 160 -28.14 13.79 13.39
N ASN A 161 -26.96 13.94 14.02
CA ASN A 161 -26.05 15.06 13.80
C ASN A 161 -25.24 14.96 12.50
N ALA A 162 -25.07 13.78 11.93
CA ALA A 162 -24.32 13.58 10.69
C ALA A 162 -25.18 13.74 9.42
N VAL A 163 -26.51 13.73 9.57
CA VAL A 163 -27.49 13.84 8.46
C VAL A 163 -28.01 15.28 8.30
N ASN A 164 -27.74 16.19 9.25
CA ASN A 164 -27.99 17.64 9.16
C ASN A 164 -26.73 18.40 8.69
#